data_AF-A0AB40B7T6-F1
#
_entry.id   AF-A0AB40B7T6-F1
#
_cell.length_a   1.000
_cell.length_b   1.000
_cell.length_c   1.000
_cell.angle_alpha   90.00
_cell.angle_beta   90.00
_cell.angle_gamma   90.00
#
_symmetry.space_group_name_H-M   'P 1'
#
loop_
_entity.id
_entity.type
_entity.pdbx_description
1 polymer ?
#
loop_
_entity_poly.entity_id
_entity_poly.type
_entity_poly.pdbx_seq_one_letter_code
_entity_poly.pdbx_strand_id
1 'polypeptide(L)'
;MMKRMLALHKAAAKEREGCPDFIDLVLASELRDDDGEKLSDVNIRALRQRPLGLLNMFTAGTDTSTIIVEWALAELIKNSIIMKRLQSEMDAIIGQERILEEDDISNLPYLQAVCKEALRLHASTPLSTHTTPIEPLMYLLGILVHGFNWKMPKVEEIDLKETPGLVIPKAVPIKAFVTPRLASMAYF
;
A
#
# COMPACT_ATOMS: atom_id res chain seq x y z
N MET A 1 -16.49 7.47 -10.96
CA MET A 1 -15.44 6.42 -11.06
C MET A 1 -15.99 5.02 -10.74
N MET A 2 -16.41 4.73 -9.51
CA MET A 2 -16.83 3.38 -9.10
C MET A 2 -18.06 2.78 -9.83
N LYS A 3 -19.09 3.57 -10.16
CA LYS A 3 -20.21 3.08 -11.00
C LYS A 3 -19.72 2.56 -12.37
N ARG A 4 -18.68 3.20 -12.92
CA ARG A 4 -18.05 2.78 -14.18
C ARG A 4 -17.24 1.51 -14.00
N MET A 5 -16.49 1.39 -12.89
CA MET A 5 -15.77 0.17 -12.54
C MET A 5 -16.73 -1.03 -12.38
N LEU A 6 -17.84 -0.88 -11.64
CA LEU A 6 -18.85 -1.93 -11.48
C LEU A 6 -19.55 -2.28 -12.81
N ALA A 7 -19.73 -1.33 -13.71
CA ALA A 7 -20.29 -1.58 -15.03
C ALA A 7 -19.32 -2.37 -15.93
N LEU A 8 -18.03 -2.01 -15.93
CA LEU A 8 -16.98 -2.75 -16.64
C LEU A 8 -16.82 -4.16 -16.07
N HIS A 9 -16.84 -4.27 -14.74
CA HIS A 9 -16.82 -5.53 -14.02
C HIS A 9 -17.92 -6.47 -14.50
N LYS A 10 -19.17 -6.00 -14.52
CA LYS A 10 -20.33 -6.78 -14.99
C LYS A 10 -20.25 -7.10 -16.49
N ALA A 11 -19.74 -6.19 -17.30
CA ALA A 11 -19.57 -6.42 -18.73
C ALA A 11 -18.55 -7.54 -19.03
N ALA A 12 -17.48 -7.62 -18.23
CA ALA A 12 -16.45 -8.65 -18.32
C ALA A 12 -16.81 -9.96 -17.56
N ALA A 13 -18.01 -10.08 -16.99
CA ALA A 13 -18.39 -11.24 -16.17
C ALA A 13 -18.35 -12.57 -16.95
N LYS A 14 -18.59 -12.53 -18.27
CA LYS A 14 -18.50 -13.73 -19.13
C LYS A 14 -17.07 -14.25 -19.30
N GLU A 15 -16.06 -13.38 -19.20
CA GLU A 15 -14.65 -13.76 -19.32
C GLU A 15 -14.11 -14.42 -18.04
N ARG A 16 -14.81 -14.25 -16.92
CA ARG A 16 -14.46 -14.80 -15.59
C ARG A 16 -15.32 -16.01 -15.19
N GLU A 17 -16.05 -16.60 -16.13
CA GLU A 17 -16.92 -17.74 -15.85
C GLU A 17 -16.11 -18.93 -15.31
N GLY A 18 -16.34 -19.30 -14.05
CA GLY A 18 -15.58 -20.35 -13.34
C GLY A 18 -14.37 -19.85 -12.52
N CYS A 19 -14.02 -18.57 -12.57
CA CYS A 19 -12.95 -17.95 -11.78
C CYS A 19 -13.43 -16.63 -11.15
N PRO A 20 -14.32 -16.69 -10.13
CA PRO A 20 -14.88 -15.50 -9.50
C PRO A 20 -13.80 -14.70 -8.75
N ASP A 21 -13.81 -13.38 -8.90
CA ASP A 21 -12.93 -12.50 -8.14
C ASP A 21 -13.57 -12.00 -6.83
N PHE A 22 -12.84 -11.19 -6.06
CA PHE A 22 -13.31 -10.64 -4.79
C PHE A 22 -14.65 -9.90 -4.92
N ILE A 23 -14.86 -9.13 -6.00
CA ILE A 23 -16.10 -8.37 -6.19
C ILE A 23 -17.24 -9.31 -6.56
N ASP A 24 -16.98 -10.34 -7.35
CA ASP A 24 -17.96 -11.40 -7.63
C ASP A 24 -18.34 -12.14 -6.34
N LEU A 25 -17.38 -12.45 -5.47
CA LEU A 25 -17.63 -13.08 -4.16
C LEU A 25 -18.45 -12.18 -3.23
N VAL A 26 -18.11 -10.90 -3.10
CA VAL A 26 -18.86 -9.94 -2.27
C VAL A 26 -20.27 -9.70 -2.81
N LEU A 27 -20.46 -9.81 -4.13
CA LEU A 27 -21.77 -9.71 -4.77
C LEU A 27 -22.57 -11.03 -4.67
N ALA A 28 -21.90 -12.18 -4.64
CA ALA A 28 -22.50 -13.52 -4.65
C ALA A 28 -22.74 -14.12 -3.25
N SER A 29 -21.97 -13.73 -2.23
CA SER A 29 -22.10 -14.29 -0.89
C SER A 29 -23.38 -13.81 -0.20
N GLU A 30 -24.32 -14.72 0.06
CA GLU A 30 -25.11 -14.64 1.29
C GLU A 30 -24.17 -15.07 2.43
N LEU A 31 -23.53 -14.13 3.12
CA LEU A 31 -22.80 -14.46 4.35
C LEU A 31 -23.82 -15.04 5.35
N ARG A 32 -23.87 -16.37 5.43
CA ARG A 32 -24.51 -17.09 6.52
C ARG A 32 -23.41 -17.32 7.55
N ASP A 33 -23.53 -16.67 8.70
CA ASP A 33 -22.67 -16.95 9.84
C ASP A 33 -22.96 -18.38 10.34
N ASP A 34 -21.91 -19.12 10.70
CA ASP A 34 -21.96 -20.48 11.26
C ASP A 34 -22.65 -20.54 12.64
N ASP A 35 -22.95 -19.37 13.24
CA ASP A 35 -23.54 -19.23 14.58
C ASP A 35 -24.81 -18.35 14.65
N GLY A 36 -25.46 -18.02 13.53
CA GLY A 36 -26.81 -17.42 13.54
C GLY A 36 -26.97 -16.00 14.16
N GLU A 37 -25.91 -15.37 14.65
CA GLU A 37 -25.88 -13.96 15.07
C GLU A 37 -25.58 -13.09 13.85
N LYS A 38 -26.62 -12.46 13.28
CA LYS A 38 -26.50 -11.60 12.10
C LYS A 38 -25.51 -10.46 12.37
N LEU A 39 -24.39 -10.42 11.63
CA LEU A 39 -23.82 -9.15 11.17
C LEU A 39 -24.99 -8.29 10.67
N SER A 40 -25.22 -7.13 11.32
CA SER A 40 -26.49 -6.41 11.17
C SER A 40 -26.88 -6.32 9.70
N ASP A 41 -28.08 -6.80 9.38
CA ASP A 41 -28.64 -6.87 8.02
C ASP A 41 -28.43 -5.54 7.25
N VAL A 42 -28.32 -4.42 7.98
CA VAL A 42 -28.03 -3.06 7.50
C VAL A 42 -26.60 -2.87 6.96
N ASN A 43 -25.57 -3.39 7.62
CA ASN A 43 -24.17 -3.22 7.21
C ASN A 43 -23.84 -4.03 5.95
N ILE A 44 -24.32 -5.28 5.87
CA ILE A 44 -24.13 -6.14 4.69
C ILE A 44 -24.95 -5.60 3.50
N ARG A 45 -26.18 -5.13 3.73
CA ARG A 45 -26.97 -4.45 2.68
C ARG A 45 -26.35 -3.13 2.24
N ALA A 46 -25.69 -2.39 3.14
CA ALA A 46 -24.96 -1.17 2.80
C ALA A 46 -23.70 -1.45 1.96
N LEU A 47 -22.98 -2.56 2.24
CA LEU A 47 -21.87 -3.04 1.41
C LEU A 47 -22.33 -3.49 0.01
N ARG A 48 -23.49 -4.16 -0.08
CA ARG A 48 -24.04 -4.73 -1.32
C ARG A 48 -24.81 -3.75 -2.21
N GLN A 49 -25.75 -2.99 -1.65
CA GLN A 49 -26.72 -2.21 -2.41
C GLN A 49 -26.32 -0.76 -2.59
N ARG A 50 -25.38 -0.25 -1.78
CA ARG A 50 -24.89 1.11 -1.93
C ARG A 50 -23.50 1.08 -2.53
N PRO A 51 -23.25 1.85 -3.60
CA PRO A 51 -21.90 2.04 -4.12
C PRO A 51 -20.93 2.45 -2.99
N LEU A 52 -21.43 3.18 -1.98
CA LEU A 52 -20.64 3.69 -0.86
C LEU A 52 -19.93 2.62 -0.02
N GLY A 53 -20.44 1.39 0.09
CA GLY A 53 -19.82 0.38 0.94
C GLY A 53 -18.51 -0.18 0.37
N LEU A 54 -18.52 -0.58 -0.90
CA LEU A 54 -17.29 -0.94 -1.62
C LEU A 54 -16.33 0.25 -1.68
N LEU A 55 -16.85 1.48 -1.85
CA LEU A 55 -16.03 2.69 -1.80
C LEU A 55 -15.24 2.78 -0.49
N ASN A 56 -15.93 2.64 0.63
CA ASN A 56 -15.32 2.80 1.94
C ASN A 56 -14.24 1.76 2.18
N MET A 57 -14.41 0.52 1.70
CA MET A 57 -13.38 -0.52 1.80
C MET A 57 -12.15 -0.17 0.95
N PHE A 58 -12.33 0.20 -0.32
CA PHE A 58 -11.23 0.58 -1.20
C PHE A 58 -10.49 1.82 -0.69
N THR A 59 -11.23 2.86 -0.29
CA THR A 59 -10.66 4.10 0.25
C THR A 59 -9.94 3.84 1.58
N ALA A 60 -10.51 3.04 2.49
CA ALA A 60 -9.87 2.71 3.76
C ALA A 60 -8.51 2.00 3.58
N GLY A 61 -8.40 1.07 2.61
CA GLY A 61 -7.13 0.40 2.31
C GLY A 61 -6.12 1.27 1.55
N THR A 62 -6.61 2.09 0.61
CA THR A 62 -5.74 2.90 -0.27
C THR A 62 -5.12 4.09 0.46
N ASP A 63 -5.93 4.84 1.20
CA ASP A 63 -5.48 6.07 1.85
C ASP A 63 -4.43 5.76 2.93
N THR A 64 -4.69 4.74 3.76
CA THR A 64 -3.76 4.32 4.82
C THR A 64 -2.43 3.82 4.25
N SER A 65 -2.46 2.95 3.23
CA SER A 65 -1.25 2.42 2.61
C SER A 65 -0.40 3.52 1.96
N THR A 66 -1.05 4.45 1.25
CA THR A 66 -0.36 5.58 0.58
C THR A 66 0.33 6.48 1.59
N ILE A 67 -0.36 6.82 2.69
CA ILE A 67 0.19 7.67 3.75
C ILE A 67 1.44 7.03 4.38
N ILE A 68 1.41 5.74 4.71
CA ILE A 68 2.55 5.07 5.36
C ILE A 68 3.76 5.01 4.42
N VAL A 69 3.52 4.69 3.14
CA VAL A 69 4.59 4.62 2.13
C VAL A 69 5.21 5.99 1.92
N GLU A 70 4.39 7.05 1.89
CA GLU A 70 4.88 8.42 1.82
C GLU A 70 5.75 8.76 3.04
N TRP A 71 5.29 8.48 4.26
CA TRP A 71 6.08 8.69 5.47
C TRP A 71 7.41 7.93 5.46
N ALA A 72 7.38 6.64 5.13
CA ALA A 72 8.57 5.80 5.06
C ALA A 72 9.57 6.36 4.04
N LEU A 73 9.08 6.78 2.87
CA LEU A 73 9.93 7.35 1.82
C LEU A 73 10.50 8.72 2.23
N ALA A 74 9.73 9.56 2.94
CA ALA A 74 10.23 10.83 3.49
C ALA A 74 11.41 10.63 4.43
N GLU A 75 11.28 9.70 5.38
CA GLU A 75 12.35 9.38 6.34
C GLU A 75 13.60 8.83 5.64
N LEU A 76 13.41 7.98 4.63
CA LEU A 76 14.52 7.44 3.84
C LEU A 76 15.23 8.50 3.00
N ILE A 77 14.49 9.40 2.35
CA ILE A 77 15.07 10.50 1.57
C ILE A 77 15.84 11.46 2.49
N LYS A 78 15.30 11.73 3.69
CA LYS A 78 15.98 12.54 4.71
C LYS A 78 17.27 11.87 5.20
N ASN A 79 17.27 10.54 5.35
CA ASN A 79 18.42 9.78 5.85
C ASN A 79 19.07 8.92 4.75
N SER A 80 19.92 9.55 3.95
CA SER A 80 20.64 8.89 2.86
C SER A 80 21.49 7.68 3.27
N ILE A 81 21.91 7.58 4.55
CA ILE A 81 22.70 6.45 5.04
C ILE A 81 21.83 5.20 5.14
N ILE A 82 20.64 5.33 5.74
CA ILE A 82 19.65 4.25 5.83
C ILE A 82 19.21 3.85 4.42
N MET A 83 18.98 4.82 3.54
CA MET A 83 18.58 4.55 2.16
C MET A 83 19.60 3.72 1.39
N LYS A 84 20.88 4.10 1.45
CA LYS A 84 21.95 3.35 0.78
C LYS A 84 22.11 1.94 1.34
N ARG A 85 21.94 1.77 2.66
CA ARG A 85 22.01 0.46 3.31
C ARG A 85 20.87 -0.45 2.85
N LEU A 86 19.66 0.09 2.73
CA LEU A 86 18.50 -0.66 2.22
C LEU A 86 18.71 -1.07 0.76
N GLN A 87 19.15 -0.14 -0.09
CA GLN A 87 19.50 -0.44 -1.47
C GLN A 87 20.59 -1.51 -1.59
N SER A 88 21.58 -1.50 -0.68
CA SER A 88 22.66 -2.51 -0.66
C SER A 88 22.15 -3.91 -0.30
N GLU A 89 21.19 -4.03 0.64
CA GLU A 89 20.55 -5.30 0.96
C GLU A 89 19.79 -5.83 -0.28
N MET A 90 19.00 -4.97 -0.92
CA MET A 90 18.20 -5.36 -2.09
C MET A 90 19.09 -5.77 -3.28
N ASP A 91 20.17 -5.03 -3.53
CA ASP A 91 21.14 -5.36 -4.58
C ASP A 91 21.86 -6.69 -4.30
N ALA A 92 22.10 -7.02 -3.04
CA ALA A 92 22.78 -8.26 -2.65
C ALA A 92 21.88 -9.51 -2.81
N ILE A 93 20.57 -9.37 -2.61
CA ILE A 93 19.63 -10.50 -2.62
C ILE A 93 18.93 -10.66 -3.97
N ILE A 94 18.50 -9.55 -4.58
CA ILE A 94 17.69 -9.56 -5.81
C ILE A 94 18.57 -9.29 -7.04
N GLY A 95 19.63 -8.49 -6.87
CA GLY A 95 20.45 -8.00 -7.98
C GLY A 95 19.86 -6.75 -8.64
N GLN A 96 20.31 -6.42 -9.86
CA GLN A 96 19.85 -5.23 -10.60
C GLN A 96 19.21 -5.56 -11.96
N GLU A 97 18.99 -6.85 -12.25
CA GLU A 97 18.48 -7.32 -13.54
C GLU A 97 16.95 -7.41 -13.60
N ARG A 98 16.28 -7.46 -12.44
CA ARG A 98 14.81 -7.53 -12.32
C ARG A 98 14.32 -6.67 -11.17
N ILE A 99 13.02 -6.35 -11.17
CA ILE A 99 12.37 -5.66 -10.05
C ILE A 99 12.06 -6.63 -8.90
N LEU A 100 11.78 -6.08 -7.72
CA LEU A 100 11.36 -6.84 -6.54
C LEU A 100 10.07 -7.63 -6.83
N GLU A 101 10.05 -8.90 -6.46
CA GLU A 101 8.83 -9.73 -6.46
C GLU A 101 8.35 -10.01 -5.02
N GLU A 102 7.10 -10.44 -4.85
CA GLU A 102 6.52 -10.69 -3.51
C GLU A 102 7.27 -11.77 -2.74
N ASP A 103 7.74 -12.82 -3.43
CA ASP A 103 8.46 -13.94 -2.82
C ASP A 103 9.80 -13.51 -2.19
N ASP A 104 10.42 -12.44 -2.70
CA ASP A 104 11.70 -11.91 -2.18
C ASP A 104 11.54 -11.21 -0.82
N ILE A 105 10.35 -10.71 -0.48
CA ILE A 105 10.10 -9.89 0.72
C ILE A 105 10.51 -10.63 1.99
N SER A 106 10.29 -11.94 2.03
CA SER A 106 10.62 -12.79 3.17
C SER A 106 12.13 -12.83 3.45
N ASN A 107 12.96 -12.59 2.43
CA ASN A 107 14.41 -12.60 2.52
C ASN A 107 15.04 -11.23 2.81
N LEU A 108 14.24 -10.16 2.98
CA LEU A 108 14.70 -8.78 3.17
C LEU A 108 14.48 -8.28 4.63
N PRO A 109 15.32 -8.71 5.59
CA PRO A 109 15.14 -8.36 7.00
C PRO A 109 15.36 -6.87 7.29
N TYR A 110 16.22 -6.17 6.56
CA TYR A 110 16.42 -4.74 6.75
C TYR A 110 15.25 -3.93 6.21
N LEU A 111 14.66 -4.32 5.07
CA LEU A 111 13.39 -3.75 4.60
C LEU A 111 12.28 -3.91 5.66
N GLN A 112 12.14 -5.11 6.24
CA GLN A 112 11.18 -5.36 7.32
C GLN A 112 11.43 -4.44 8.53
N ALA A 113 12.69 -4.23 8.91
CA ALA A 113 13.04 -3.33 10.00
C ALA A 113 12.72 -1.87 9.69
N VAL A 114 13.00 -1.41 8.48
CA VAL A 114 12.67 -0.04 8.02
C VAL A 114 11.15 0.18 8.03
N CYS A 115 10.37 -0.78 7.52
CA CYS A 115 8.91 -0.70 7.52
C CYS A 115 8.33 -0.67 8.95
N LYS A 116 8.85 -1.52 9.85
CA LYS A 116 8.46 -1.52 11.26
C LYS A 116 8.79 -0.20 11.96
N GLU A 117 9.95 0.38 11.65
CA GLU A 117 10.37 1.67 12.22
C GLU A 117 9.53 2.83 11.67
N ALA A 118 9.21 2.83 10.39
CA ALA A 118 8.32 3.83 9.80
C ALA A 118 6.92 3.78 10.45
N LEU A 119 6.39 2.59 10.71
CA LEU A 119 5.14 2.40 11.44
C LEU A 119 5.24 2.80 12.92
N ARG A 120 6.40 2.61 13.55
CA ARG A 120 6.66 3.05 14.94
C ARG A 120 6.67 4.58 15.06
N LEU A 121 7.24 5.27 14.06
CA LEU A 121 7.31 6.73 14.01
C LEU A 121 6.00 7.37 13.58
N HIS A 122 5.37 6.82 12.53
CA HIS A 122 4.25 7.42 11.81
C HIS A 122 3.06 6.46 11.74
N ALA A 123 2.53 6.10 12.92
CA ALA A 123 1.35 5.24 13.00
C ALA A 123 0.15 5.93 12.36
N SER A 124 -0.19 5.55 11.12
CA SER A 124 -1.31 6.17 10.39
C SER A 124 -2.66 6.03 11.09
N THR A 125 -2.78 5.14 12.09
CA THR A 125 -3.94 5.05 12.98
C THR A 125 -3.47 4.86 14.42
N PRO A 126 -3.39 5.93 15.24
CA PRO A 126 -2.91 5.87 16.63
C PRO A 126 -3.71 4.93 17.55
N LEU A 127 -4.92 4.55 17.14
CA LEU A 127 -5.87 3.73 17.90
C LEU A 127 -5.99 2.28 17.40
N SER A 128 -5.13 1.83 16.48
CA SER A 128 -5.18 0.44 16.01
C SER A 128 -4.66 -0.53 17.07
N THR A 129 -5.54 -1.42 17.54
CA THR A 129 -5.24 -2.49 18.53
C THR A 129 -4.74 -3.79 17.91
N HIS A 130 -4.70 -3.88 16.57
CA HIS A 130 -4.27 -5.08 15.84
C HIS A 130 -3.09 -4.76 14.93
N THR A 131 -2.16 -5.71 14.85
CA THR A 131 -1.01 -5.72 13.95
C THR A 131 -1.41 -5.27 12.55
N THR A 132 -0.95 -4.10 12.12
CA THR A 132 -1.13 -3.64 10.74
C THR A 132 -0.36 -4.58 9.81
N PRO A 133 -0.97 -5.06 8.71
CA PRO A 133 -0.28 -5.91 7.76
C PRO A 133 0.87 -5.11 7.14
N ILE A 134 2.10 -5.54 7.40
CA ILE A 134 3.33 -4.89 6.93
C ILE A 134 3.63 -5.20 5.47
N GLU A 135 3.03 -6.25 4.91
CA GLU A 135 3.34 -6.78 3.57
C GLU A 135 3.08 -5.78 2.43
N PRO A 136 1.92 -5.08 2.36
CA PRO A 136 1.69 -4.12 1.29
C PRO A 136 2.68 -2.95 1.34
N LEU A 137 3.06 -2.52 2.55
CA LEU A 137 4.06 -1.48 2.75
C LEU A 137 5.44 -1.95 2.29
N MET A 138 5.84 -3.16 2.67
CA MET A 138 7.13 -3.73 2.29
C MET A 138 7.23 -3.85 0.77
N TYR A 139 6.20 -4.35 0.11
CA TYR A 139 6.20 -4.51 -1.34
C TYR A 139 6.30 -3.16 -2.06
N LEU A 140 5.41 -2.20 -1.74
CA LEU A 140 5.39 -0.91 -2.44
C LEU A 140 6.66 -0.10 -2.15
N LEU A 141 7.08 -0.03 -0.89
CA LEU A 141 8.31 0.67 -0.52
C LEU A 141 9.53 -0.01 -1.16
N GLY A 142 9.57 -1.33 -1.13
CA GLY A 142 10.63 -2.12 -1.75
C GLY A 142 10.77 -1.84 -3.25
N ILE A 143 9.67 -1.86 -4.00
CA ILE A 143 9.67 -1.51 -5.43
C ILE A 143 10.24 -0.10 -5.66
N LEU A 144 9.79 0.89 -4.89
CA LEU A 144 10.20 2.29 -5.04
C LEU A 144 11.68 2.50 -4.73
N VAL A 145 12.20 1.80 -3.73
CA VAL A 145 13.60 1.90 -3.29
C VAL A 145 14.54 1.11 -4.20
N HIS A 146 14.12 -0.10 -4.59
CA HIS A 146 14.88 -0.96 -5.49
C HIS A 146 14.97 -0.32 -6.87
N GLY A 147 13.83 0.12 -7.40
CA GLY A 147 13.70 0.62 -8.76
C GLY A 147 14.24 2.02 -8.96
N PHE A 148 14.33 2.88 -7.94
CA PHE A 148 14.62 4.29 -8.17
C PHE A 148 15.62 4.90 -7.19
N ASN A 149 16.38 5.86 -7.70
CA ASN A 149 17.15 6.79 -6.89
C ASN A 149 16.33 8.06 -6.64
N TRP A 150 16.40 8.55 -5.41
CA TRP A 150 15.63 9.69 -4.94
C TRP A 150 16.58 10.84 -4.59
N LYS A 151 16.31 12.03 -5.13
CA LYS A 151 17.08 13.25 -4.85
C LYS A 151 16.16 14.38 -4.43
N MET A 152 16.55 15.09 -3.38
CA MET A 152 15.81 16.27 -2.94
C MET A 152 16.07 17.49 -3.83
N PRO A 153 15.06 18.35 -4.05
CA PRO A 153 15.31 19.70 -4.53
C PRO A 153 16.18 20.44 -3.51
N LYS A 154 17.26 21.08 -3.99
CA LYS A 154 18.41 21.56 -3.19
C LYS A 154 18.11 22.61 -2.09
N VAL A 155 16.84 22.98 -1.84
CA VAL A 155 16.48 24.11 -0.95
C VAL A 155 15.26 23.83 -0.06
N GLU A 156 14.60 22.67 -0.15
CA GLU A 156 13.42 22.39 0.69
C GLU A 156 13.77 21.35 1.76
N GLU A 157 13.60 21.69 3.05
CA GLU A 157 13.57 20.69 4.13
C GLU A 157 12.29 19.86 3.99
N ILE A 158 12.37 18.54 4.19
CA ILE A 158 11.16 17.71 4.25
C ILE A 158 10.36 18.12 5.48
N ASP A 159 9.18 18.68 5.25
CA ASP A 159 8.24 18.94 6.32
C ASP A 159 7.71 17.60 6.86
N LEU A 160 8.07 17.27 8.09
CA LEU A 160 7.59 16.10 8.82
C LEU A 160 6.42 16.45 9.76
N LYS A 161 5.72 17.56 9.54
CA LYS A 161 4.52 17.89 10.32
C LYS A 161 3.35 17.00 9.92
N GLU A 162 2.58 16.67 10.93
CA GLU A 162 1.40 15.83 10.86
C GLU A 162 0.14 16.69 10.77
N THR A 163 -0.87 16.20 10.04
CA THR A 163 -2.22 16.76 10.13
C THR A 163 -3.02 15.92 11.13
N PRO A 164 -3.61 16.52 12.19
CA PRO A 164 -4.40 15.77 13.17
C PRO A 164 -5.67 15.20 12.52
N GLY A 165 -5.98 13.94 12.80
CA GLY A 165 -7.14 13.25 12.23
C GLY A 165 -7.21 11.77 12.61
N LEU A 166 -8.23 11.09 12.08
CA LEU A 166 -8.37 9.62 12.19
C LEU A 166 -7.21 8.90 11.46
N VAL A 167 -6.75 9.49 10.37
CA VAL A 167 -5.48 9.18 9.71
C VAL A 167 -4.52 10.34 9.88
N ILE A 168 -3.21 10.05 9.91
CA ILE A 168 -2.14 11.06 10.07
C ILE A 168 -1.35 11.23 8.77
N PRO A 169 -1.86 11.99 7.79
CA PRO A 169 -1.10 12.33 6.58
C PRO A 169 -0.06 13.43 6.88
N LYS A 170 0.95 13.51 6.02
CA LYS A 170 1.89 14.63 6.01
C LYS A 170 1.16 15.94 5.70
N ALA A 171 1.51 17.01 6.41
CA ALA A 171 0.97 18.34 6.14
C ALA A 171 1.39 18.89 4.77
N VAL A 172 2.58 18.49 4.29
CA VAL A 172 3.11 18.83 2.98
C VAL A 172 3.57 17.55 2.27
N PRO A 173 3.05 17.25 1.06
CA PRO A 173 3.48 16.09 0.30
C PRO A 173 4.95 16.16 -0.12
N ILE A 174 5.60 15.01 -0.27
CA ILE A 174 7.00 14.95 -0.67
C ILE A 174 7.17 15.38 -2.13
N LYS A 175 8.15 16.27 -2.37
CA LYS A 175 8.63 16.59 -3.71
C LYS A 175 10.07 16.09 -3.85
N ALA A 176 10.30 15.16 -4.77
CA ALA A 176 11.61 14.59 -5.03
C ALA A 176 11.82 14.36 -6.53
N PHE A 177 13.07 14.46 -6.96
CA PHE A 177 13.49 14.00 -8.27
C PHE A 177 13.75 12.50 -8.23
N VAL A 178 13.10 11.78 -9.14
CA VAL A 178 13.17 10.33 -9.26
C VAL A 178 13.94 9.99 -10.52
N THR A 179 14.94 9.12 -10.40
CA THR A 179 15.68 8.60 -11.56
C THR A 179 15.74 7.07 -11.50
N PRO A 180 15.50 6.35 -12.61
CA PRO A 180 15.65 4.90 -12.66
C PRO A 180 17.02 4.47 -12.15
N ARG A 181 17.05 3.38 -11.38
CA ARG A 181 18.27 2.78 -10.84
C ARG A 181 18.69 1.51 -11.59
N LEU A 182 17.71 0.73 -12.04
CA LEU A 182 17.93 -0.54 -12.71
C LEU A 182 18.08 -0.35 -14.23
N ALA A 183 18.52 -1.41 -14.92
CA ALA A 183 18.53 -1.42 -16.37
C ALA A 183 17.10 -1.26 -16.92
N SER A 184 16.94 -0.62 -18.09
CA SER A 184 15.60 -0.37 -18.66
C SER A 184 14.78 -1.65 -18.85
N MET A 185 15.44 -2.78 -19.13
CA MET A 185 14.81 -4.10 -19.27
C MET A 185 14.23 -4.66 -17.97
N ALA A 186 14.66 -4.18 -16.80
CA ALA A 186 14.14 -4.66 -15.52
C ALA A 186 12.74 -4.13 -15.18
N TYR A 187 12.23 -3.17 -15.95
CA TYR A 187 10.92 -2.53 -15.75
C TYR A 187 9.83 -3.04 -16.71
N PHE A 188 10.16 -3.95 -17.63
CA PHE A 188 9.28 -4.49 -18.67
C PHE A 188 9.25 -6.01 -18.61
#